data_AF-A0A534CJB2-F1
#
_entry.id   AF-A0A534CJB2-F1
#
_cell.length_a   1.000
_cell.length_b   1.000
_cell.length_c   1.000
_cell.angle_alpha   90.00
_cell.angle_beta   90.00
_cell.angle_gamma   90.00
#
_symmetry.space_group_name_H-M   'P 1'
#
loop_
_entity.id
_entity.type
_entity.pdbx_description
1 polymer ?
#
loop_
_entity_poly.entity_id
_entity_poly.type
_entity_poly.pdbx_seq_one_letter_code
_entity_poly.pdbx_strand_id
1 'polypeptide(L)'
;MIVHEWGTFTSLQNEAGQAIGGINTDDEPVPRFVHRLTDWLLLSPTEVPANFFQGAPSCHPDVTLRLETPVLYFHLPGAWTRIPEVSVTARFRGGWLTEFYPNALADAPGVSKDPGGFGPLRSDTVSTLAWNNLDVGGDENGPPSNEHVWTAPRGVRAASVRTPGGEAERFLFYRGVGHIDAPIAVARNADTDELVVRSHLPHELAGRESLEVKSAWLVDVDAYGAVAFRVLPALRLGFSWYRGRGPTSTYR
;
A
#
# COMPACT_ATOMS: atom_id res chain seq x y z
N MET A 1 23.10 10.42 -6.10
CA MET A 1 22.16 10.07 -5.02
C MET A 1 21.34 8.88 -5.50
N ILE A 2 21.07 7.93 -4.63
CA ILE A 2 20.19 6.79 -4.91
C ILE A 2 18.98 6.93 -4.00
N VAL A 3 17.78 6.75 -4.55
CA VAL A 3 16.52 6.74 -3.79
C VAL A 3 15.97 5.32 -3.81
N HIS A 4 15.65 4.78 -2.64
CA HIS A 4 15.01 3.48 -2.50
C HIS A 4 13.62 3.65 -1.94
N GLU A 5 12.64 3.13 -2.64
CA GLU A 5 11.27 2.98 -2.14
C GLU A 5 11.02 1.52 -1.77
N TRP A 6 10.42 1.31 -0.61
CA TRP A 6 9.85 0.05 -0.22
C TRP A 6 8.47 0.32 0.37
N GLY A 7 7.51 -0.55 0.10
CA GLY A 7 6.18 -0.50 0.69
C GLY A 7 5.41 -1.78 0.42
N THR A 8 4.22 -1.86 1.00
CA THR A 8 3.29 -2.98 0.83
C THR A 8 1.96 -2.46 0.32
N PHE A 9 1.27 -3.34 -0.41
CA PHE A 9 -0.12 -3.13 -0.81
C PHE A 9 -0.94 -4.30 -0.29
N THR A 10 -2.13 -3.99 0.22
CA THR A 10 -3.12 -4.98 0.65
C THR A 10 -4.31 -4.91 -0.29
N SER A 11 -4.77 -6.07 -0.76
CA SER A 11 -5.94 -6.22 -1.61
C SER A 11 -6.65 -7.52 -1.27
N LEU A 12 -7.98 -7.53 -1.32
CA LEU A 12 -8.79 -8.73 -1.08
C LEU A 12 -9.49 -9.17 -2.36
N GLN A 13 -9.68 -10.47 -2.53
CA GLN A 13 -10.37 -11.06 -3.68
C GLN A 13 -11.37 -12.13 -3.23
N ASN A 14 -12.46 -12.29 -3.99
CA ASN A 14 -13.39 -13.39 -3.82
C ASN A 14 -12.92 -14.66 -4.55
N GLU A 15 -13.66 -15.77 -4.42
CA GLU A 15 -13.36 -17.05 -5.09
C GLU A 15 -13.34 -16.95 -6.63
N ALA A 16 -13.89 -15.90 -7.23
CA ALA A 16 -13.82 -15.64 -8.66
C ALA A 16 -12.60 -14.80 -9.07
N GLY A 17 -11.74 -14.42 -8.12
CA GLY A 17 -10.58 -13.54 -8.33
C GLY A 17 -10.94 -12.07 -8.55
N GLN A 18 -12.17 -11.67 -8.20
CA GLN A 18 -12.63 -10.28 -8.30
C GLN A 18 -12.28 -9.51 -7.03
N ALA A 19 -11.86 -8.26 -7.17
CA ALA A 19 -11.51 -7.42 -6.04
C ALA A 19 -12.71 -7.21 -5.09
N ILE A 20 -12.43 -7.24 -3.79
CA ILE A 20 -13.39 -6.92 -2.74
C ILE A 20 -13.13 -5.48 -2.30
N GLY A 21 -14.17 -4.65 -2.42
CA GLY A 21 -14.16 -3.25 -2.00
C GLY A 21 -14.40 -3.07 -0.50
N GLY A 22 -14.33 -1.82 -0.03
CA GLY A 22 -14.62 -1.47 1.37
C GLY A 22 -13.51 -1.83 2.35
N ILE A 23 -12.25 -1.90 1.89
CA ILE A 23 -11.12 -2.29 2.73
C ILE A 23 -10.37 -1.11 3.36
N ASN A 24 -10.98 0.08 3.49
CA ASN A 24 -10.37 1.31 4.05
C ASN A 24 -10.39 1.40 5.59
N THR A 25 -10.25 0.26 6.27
CA THR A 25 -10.06 0.24 7.74
C THR A 25 -8.59 0.48 8.08
N ASP A 26 -8.28 1.18 9.17
CA ASP A 26 -6.92 1.40 9.65
C ASP A 26 -6.53 0.34 10.69
N ASP A 27 -6.03 -0.80 10.24
CA ASP A 27 -5.66 -1.90 11.13
C ASP A 27 -4.37 -1.60 11.93
N GLU A 28 -3.59 -0.61 11.51
CA GLU A 28 -2.29 -0.28 12.07
C GLU A 28 -2.11 1.26 12.15
N PRO A 29 -2.59 1.88 13.25
CA PRO A 29 -2.62 3.33 13.37
C PRO A 29 -1.21 3.92 13.36
N VAL A 30 -1.09 5.10 12.74
CA VAL A 30 0.16 5.85 12.62
C VAL A 30 0.34 6.87 13.76
N PRO A 31 1.58 7.34 14.02
CA PRO A 31 1.82 8.32 15.06
C PRO A 31 1.07 9.63 14.83
N ARG A 32 0.69 10.31 15.91
CA ARG A 32 -0.09 11.57 15.87
C ARG A 32 0.52 12.74 15.09
N PHE A 33 1.83 12.72 14.84
CA PHE A 33 2.51 13.76 14.06
C PHE A 33 2.39 13.54 12.56
N VAL A 34 1.89 12.39 12.10
CA VAL A 34 1.67 12.11 10.69
C VAL A 34 0.51 12.98 10.20
N HIS A 35 0.71 13.63 9.06
CA HIS A 35 -0.31 14.46 8.45
C HIS A 35 -1.37 13.58 7.81
N ARG A 36 -2.64 13.90 8.06
CA ARG A 36 -3.79 13.27 7.40
C ARG A 36 -4.39 14.23 6.39
N LEU A 37 -4.72 13.71 5.21
CA LEU A 37 -5.46 14.44 4.19
C LEU A 37 -6.87 14.80 4.69
N THR A 38 -7.49 13.87 5.43
CA THR A 38 -8.82 14.01 6.03
C THR A 38 -8.99 12.97 7.16
N ASP A 39 -9.81 13.29 8.16
CA ASP A 39 -10.02 12.46 9.36
C ASP A 39 -11.09 11.37 9.20
N TRP A 40 -11.83 11.33 8.07
CA TRP A 40 -12.94 10.37 7.89
C TRP A 40 -12.69 9.29 6.85
N LEU A 41 -11.68 9.43 5.98
CA LEU A 41 -11.41 8.49 4.87
C LEU A 41 -10.91 7.12 5.33
N LEU A 42 -10.23 7.07 6.47
CA LEU A 42 -9.78 5.85 7.11
C LEU A 42 -10.58 5.64 8.37
N LEU A 43 -11.15 4.44 8.52
CA LEU A 43 -11.92 4.08 9.70
C LEU A 43 -10.97 3.38 10.69
N SER A 44 -10.65 4.01 11.81
CA SER A 44 -9.95 3.28 12.87
C SER A 44 -10.89 2.26 13.53
N PRO A 45 -10.46 1.01 13.77
CA PRO A 45 -11.20 0.01 14.54
C PRO A 45 -11.58 0.49 15.95
N THR A 46 -10.87 1.50 16.47
CA THR A 46 -11.01 2.01 17.84
C THR A 46 -11.66 3.38 17.94
N GLU A 47 -11.91 4.06 16.82
CA GLU A 47 -12.52 5.39 16.84
C GLU A 47 -14.04 5.27 16.79
N VAL A 48 -14.70 5.72 17.86
CA VAL A 48 -16.11 6.08 17.81
C VAL A 48 -16.24 7.21 16.79
N PRO A 49 -17.09 7.08 15.74
CA PRO A 49 -17.26 8.14 14.76
C PRO A 49 -17.51 9.48 15.45
N ALA A 50 -16.81 10.53 15.02
CA ALA A 50 -16.91 11.87 15.62
C ALA A 50 -18.36 12.41 15.65
N ASN A 51 -19.22 11.88 14.78
CA ASN A 51 -20.66 12.13 14.76
C ASN A 51 -21.42 10.81 14.80
N PHE A 52 -22.40 10.71 15.71
CA PHE A 52 -23.37 9.61 15.71
C PHE A 52 -24.30 9.75 14.51
N PHE A 53 -24.04 9.00 13.45
CA PHE A 53 -24.98 8.81 12.35
C PHE A 53 -25.85 7.58 12.63
N GLN A 54 -27.07 7.58 12.11
CA GLN A 54 -27.95 6.42 12.12
C GLN A 54 -27.44 5.42 11.06
N GLY A 55 -26.33 4.75 11.35
CA GLY A 55 -25.65 3.80 10.45
C GLY A 55 -24.23 3.50 10.94
N ALA A 56 -23.74 2.28 10.72
CA ALA A 56 -22.33 1.95 10.92
C ALA A 56 -21.48 2.82 9.97
N PRO A 57 -20.28 3.28 10.37
CA PRO A 57 -19.39 3.98 9.45
C PRO A 57 -19.19 3.13 8.19
N SER A 58 -19.59 3.68 7.04
CA SER A 58 -19.55 2.94 5.79
C SER A 58 -18.13 2.96 5.24
N CYS A 59 -17.50 1.80 5.13
CA CYS A 59 -16.32 1.64 4.31
C CYS A 59 -16.60 2.14 2.88
N HIS A 60 -15.60 2.74 2.24
CA HIS A 60 -15.72 3.25 0.88
C HIS A 60 -15.76 2.07 -0.10
N PRO A 61 -16.88 1.83 -0.81
CA PRO A 61 -17.06 0.62 -1.61
C PRO A 61 -16.04 0.52 -2.76
N ASP A 62 -15.58 1.67 -3.27
CA ASP A 62 -14.58 1.69 -4.34
C ASP A 62 -13.14 1.43 -3.85
N VAL A 63 -12.88 1.36 -2.54
CA VAL A 63 -11.52 1.07 -2.05
C VAL A 63 -11.27 -0.43 -2.12
N THR A 64 -10.48 -0.85 -3.10
CA THR A 64 -10.10 -2.25 -3.37
C THR A 64 -8.64 -2.56 -3.03
N LEU A 65 -7.85 -1.52 -2.77
CA LEU A 65 -6.44 -1.62 -2.42
C LEU A 65 -6.06 -0.60 -1.34
N ARG A 66 -5.28 -1.02 -0.35
CA ARG A 66 -4.57 -0.15 0.58
C ARG A 66 -3.08 -0.14 0.24
N LEU A 67 -2.50 1.04 0.17
CA LEU A 67 -1.06 1.26 0.16
C LEU A 67 -0.67 1.55 1.61
N GLU A 68 0.00 0.63 2.31
CA GLU A 68 0.06 0.66 3.79
C GLU A 68 1.22 1.50 4.33
N THR A 69 2.45 1.20 3.93
CA THR A 69 3.65 1.83 4.53
C THR A 69 4.79 2.02 3.52
N PRO A 70 4.56 2.65 2.36
CA PRO A 70 5.67 3.04 1.51
C PRO A 70 6.53 4.10 2.20
N VAL A 71 7.84 3.85 2.21
CA VAL A 71 8.85 4.79 2.67
C VAL A 71 9.91 4.98 1.59
N LEU A 72 10.42 6.20 1.44
CA LEU A 72 11.50 6.58 0.55
C LEU A 72 12.76 6.93 1.34
N TYR A 73 13.82 6.17 1.10
CA TYR A 73 15.14 6.39 1.64
C TYR A 73 16.04 7.10 0.65
N PHE A 74 16.92 7.97 1.16
CA PHE A 74 17.92 8.67 0.36
C PHE A 74 19.32 8.20 0.76
N HIS A 75 20.07 7.75 -0.23
CA HIS A 75 21.47 7.36 -0.06
C HIS A 75 22.36 8.34 -0.81
N LEU A 76 23.16 9.09 -0.05
CA LEU A 76 24.10 10.05 -0.58
C LEU A 76 25.30 9.35 -1.25
N PRO A 77 25.81 9.86 -2.37
CA PRO A 77 26.96 9.26 -3.04
C PRO A 77 28.27 9.61 -2.32
N GLY A 78 29.11 8.61 -2.04
CA GLY A 78 30.51 8.80 -1.64
C GLY A 78 30.72 9.84 -0.52
N ALA A 79 31.51 10.88 -0.82
CA ALA A 79 31.92 11.92 0.13
C ALA A 79 30.85 12.97 0.46
N TRP A 80 29.65 12.89 -0.14
CA TRP A 80 28.60 13.87 0.10
C TRP A 80 27.93 13.61 1.44
N THR A 81 27.90 14.63 2.30
CA THR A 81 27.25 14.57 3.62
C THR A 81 25.89 15.26 3.65
N ARG A 82 25.60 16.10 2.64
CA ARG A 82 24.36 16.86 2.49
C ARG A 82 24.11 17.27 1.04
N ILE A 83 22.86 17.26 0.59
CA ILE A 83 22.37 17.77 -0.70
C ILE A 83 21.15 18.65 -0.40
N PRO A 84 21.26 19.98 -0.55
CA PRO A 84 20.11 20.87 -0.39
C PRO A 84 19.22 20.85 -1.65
N GLU A 85 18.01 21.38 -1.53
CA GLU A 85 17.10 21.67 -2.64
C GLU A 85 16.63 20.44 -3.44
N VAL A 86 16.50 19.28 -2.79
CA VAL A 86 15.94 18.09 -3.43
C VAL A 86 14.42 18.19 -3.47
N SER A 87 13.81 17.96 -4.63
CA SER A 87 12.34 17.92 -4.77
C SER A 87 11.88 16.53 -5.20
N VAL A 88 10.82 16.04 -4.55
CA VAL A 88 10.24 14.71 -4.78
C VAL A 88 8.74 14.83 -4.93
N THR A 89 8.18 14.10 -5.90
CA THR A 89 6.73 14.02 -6.07
C THR A 89 6.32 12.55 -6.17
N ALA A 90 5.57 12.08 -5.18
CA ALA A 90 4.86 10.82 -5.27
C ALA A 90 3.54 11.06 -6.03
N ARG A 91 3.21 10.18 -6.96
CA ARG A 91 1.95 10.22 -7.72
C ARG A 91 1.29 8.86 -7.65
N PHE A 92 0.06 8.82 -7.13
CA PHE A 92 -0.72 7.60 -7.03
C PHE A 92 -1.87 7.63 -8.02
N ARG A 93 -1.76 6.81 -9.07
CA ARG A 93 -2.81 6.66 -10.10
C ARG A 93 -3.77 5.56 -9.68
N GLY A 94 -5.07 5.81 -9.85
CA GLY A 94 -6.15 4.99 -9.33
C GLY A 94 -6.39 5.18 -7.83
N GLY A 95 -5.86 6.23 -7.20
CA GLY A 95 -5.85 6.30 -5.74
C GLY A 95 -5.61 7.68 -5.11
N TRP A 96 -5.87 7.77 -3.81
CA TRP A 96 -5.57 8.91 -2.95
C TRP A 96 -4.43 8.57 -1.99
N LEU A 97 -3.47 9.47 -1.88
CA LEU A 97 -2.47 9.49 -0.81
C LEU A 97 -3.09 10.21 0.39
N THR A 98 -3.30 9.47 1.47
CA THR A 98 -4.18 9.87 2.59
C THR A 98 -3.41 10.31 3.82
N GLU A 99 -2.20 9.80 4.00
CA GLU A 99 -1.34 10.12 5.14
C GLU A 99 0.11 10.24 4.69
N PHE A 100 0.85 11.14 5.32
CA PHE A 100 2.24 11.42 4.95
C PHE A 100 3.01 12.15 6.04
N TYR A 101 4.32 11.95 6.02
CA TYR A 101 5.26 12.70 6.84
C TYR A 101 6.65 12.64 6.19
N PRO A 102 7.47 13.69 6.26
CA PRO A 102 7.18 15.07 6.68
C PRO A 102 6.11 15.77 5.84
N ASN A 103 5.79 17.02 6.19
CA ASN A 103 4.79 17.85 5.53
C ASN A 103 5.07 17.99 4.02
N ALA A 104 4.02 17.80 3.23
CA ALA A 104 4.04 17.82 1.78
C ALA A 104 2.88 18.67 1.25
N LEU A 105 3.02 19.17 0.02
CA LEU A 105 1.89 19.71 -0.71
C LEU A 105 1.06 18.55 -1.27
N ALA A 106 -0.13 18.35 -0.72
CA ALA A 106 -1.06 17.30 -1.14
C ALA A 106 -2.07 17.82 -2.16
N ASP A 107 -2.28 17.05 -3.23
CA ASP A 107 -3.38 17.22 -4.19
C ASP A 107 -4.12 15.89 -4.34
N ALA A 108 -5.41 15.88 -4.01
CA ALA A 108 -6.25 14.69 -4.01
C ALA A 108 -7.65 15.02 -4.57
N PRO A 109 -7.79 15.07 -5.90
CA PRO A 109 -9.05 15.39 -6.55
C PRO A 109 -10.18 14.42 -6.12
N GLY A 110 -11.35 14.96 -5.82
CA GLY A 110 -12.53 14.17 -5.43
C GLY A 110 -12.63 13.83 -3.93
N VAL A 111 -11.59 14.13 -3.14
CA VAL A 111 -11.71 14.14 -1.68
C VAL A 111 -12.34 15.45 -1.24
N SER A 112 -13.57 15.39 -0.71
CA SER A 112 -14.21 16.57 -0.11
C SER A 112 -13.55 16.92 1.22
N LYS A 113 -13.63 18.20 1.60
CA LYS A 113 -13.34 18.66 2.97
C LYS A 113 -14.55 18.56 3.90
N ASP A 114 -15.72 18.20 3.37
CA ASP A 114 -16.92 18.02 4.16
C ASP A 114 -16.96 16.59 4.77
N PRO A 115 -17.23 16.46 6.08
CA PRO A 115 -17.27 15.17 6.76
C PRO A 115 -18.25 14.18 6.12
N GLY A 116 -17.78 12.96 5.88
CA GLY A 116 -18.62 11.85 5.37
C GLY A 116 -18.94 11.90 3.87
N GLY A 117 -18.47 12.92 3.15
CA GLY A 117 -18.57 12.99 1.69
C GLY A 117 -17.28 12.51 1.03
N PHE A 118 -17.35 11.40 0.30
CA PHE A 118 -16.32 11.02 -0.66
C PHE A 118 -16.90 11.04 -2.07
N GLY A 119 -16.15 11.60 -3.02
CA GLY A 119 -16.42 11.35 -4.42
C GLY A 119 -16.13 9.89 -4.78
N PRO A 120 -16.54 9.41 -5.96
CA PRO A 120 -16.16 8.08 -6.42
C PRO A 120 -14.63 7.99 -6.54
N LEU A 121 -14.05 6.89 -6.03
CA LEU A 121 -12.65 6.57 -6.27
C LEU A 121 -12.57 5.74 -7.54
N ARG A 122 -11.86 6.22 -8.55
CA ARG A 122 -11.85 5.62 -9.88
C ARG A 122 -10.44 5.28 -10.31
N SER A 123 -10.33 4.42 -11.31
CA SER A 123 -9.05 4.05 -11.92
C SER A 123 -8.30 5.25 -12.53
N ASP A 124 -9.01 6.32 -12.89
CA ASP A 124 -8.46 7.57 -13.43
C ASP A 124 -8.19 8.64 -12.36
N THR A 125 -8.55 8.39 -11.09
CA THR A 125 -8.20 9.27 -9.97
C THR A 125 -6.68 9.35 -9.84
N VAL A 126 -6.12 10.56 -9.75
CA VAL A 126 -4.69 10.74 -9.54
C VAL A 126 -4.47 11.72 -8.40
N SER A 127 -3.79 11.26 -7.35
CA SER A 127 -3.32 12.13 -6.27
C SER A 127 -1.81 12.30 -6.28
N THR A 128 -1.35 13.38 -5.64
CA THR A 128 0.08 13.66 -5.47
C THR A 128 0.43 14.15 -4.08
N LEU A 129 1.66 13.85 -3.68
CA LEU A 129 2.36 14.48 -2.57
C LEU A 129 3.67 15.06 -3.10
N ALA A 130 3.86 16.37 -2.96
CA ALA A 130 5.07 17.05 -3.38
C ALA A 130 5.84 17.60 -2.18
N TRP A 131 7.06 17.10 -1.99
CA TRP A 131 8.05 17.66 -1.08
C TRP A 131 9.01 18.52 -1.88
N ASN A 132 9.01 19.83 -1.63
CA ASN A 132 9.85 20.77 -2.35
C ASN A 132 10.98 21.26 -1.46
N ASN A 133 12.16 21.43 -2.04
CA ASN A 133 13.34 22.01 -1.39
C ASN A 133 13.76 21.27 -0.10
N LEU A 134 13.75 19.94 -0.14
CA LEU A 134 14.27 19.12 0.95
C LEU A 134 15.77 19.31 1.10
N ASP A 135 16.21 19.40 2.34
CA ASP A 135 17.61 19.26 2.71
C ASP A 135 17.87 17.80 3.10
N VAL A 136 18.67 17.09 2.29
CA VAL A 136 18.93 15.66 2.43
C VAL A 136 20.33 15.45 2.95
N GLY A 137 20.46 15.00 4.19
CA GLY A 137 21.75 14.78 4.85
C GLY A 137 21.64 14.78 6.37
N GLY A 138 22.68 14.29 7.03
CA GLY A 138 22.71 14.15 8.48
C GLY A 138 22.03 12.88 9.00
N ASP A 139 21.77 12.88 10.32
CA ASP A 139 21.42 11.69 11.11
C ASP A 139 20.22 11.96 12.04
N GLU A 140 19.32 12.84 11.60
CA GLU A 140 18.11 13.21 12.34
C GLU A 140 17.07 12.08 12.33
N ASN A 141 16.55 11.76 13.51
CA ASN A 141 15.55 10.71 13.69
C ASN A 141 14.10 11.21 13.63
N GLY A 142 13.87 12.50 13.38
CA GLY A 142 12.53 13.07 13.41
C GLY A 142 11.86 13.03 14.79
N PRO A 143 10.52 13.12 14.85
CA PRO A 143 9.77 13.11 16.09
C PRO A 143 9.93 11.79 16.87
N PRO A 144 9.89 11.81 18.22
CA PRO A 144 9.91 10.59 19.00
C PRO A 144 8.66 9.73 18.70
N SER A 145 8.87 8.41 18.54
CA SER A 145 7.81 7.42 18.41
C SER A 145 8.29 6.10 19.01
N ASN A 146 7.38 5.36 19.64
CA ASN A 146 7.61 4.00 20.13
C ASN A 146 6.82 2.96 19.31
N GLU A 147 6.11 3.38 18.26
CA GLU A 147 5.30 2.51 17.42
C GLU A 147 6.21 1.71 16.47
N HIS A 148 5.99 0.39 16.39
CA HIS A 148 6.88 -0.48 15.63
C HIS A 148 6.89 -0.14 14.14
N VAL A 149 5.71 0.17 13.58
CA VAL A 149 5.55 0.65 12.19
C VAL A 149 6.43 1.82 11.83
N TRP A 150 6.70 2.70 12.80
CA TRP A 150 7.49 3.90 12.56
C TRP A 150 8.96 3.69 12.88
N THR A 151 9.25 2.92 13.93
CA THR A 151 10.62 2.70 14.41
C THR A 151 11.39 1.68 13.58
N ALA A 152 10.74 0.64 13.05
CA ALA A 152 11.41 -0.36 12.23
C ALA A 152 12.02 0.23 10.93
N PRO A 153 11.30 1.07 10.16
CA PRO A 153 11.87 1.73 8.97
C PRO A 153 13.07 2.65 9.27
N ARG A 154 13.20 3.18 10.50
CA ARG A 154 14.37 4.01 10.89
C ARG A 154 15.66 3.21 11.02
N GLY A 155 15.59 1.88 11.09
CA GLY A 155 16.76 0.99 11.18
C GLY A 155 17.58 0.91 9.88
N VAL A 156 17.11 1.50 8.79
CA VAL A 156 17.84 1.55 7.51
C VAL A 156 18.88 2.66 7.54
N ARG A 157 20.09 2.36 7.06
CA ARG A 157 21.16 3.35 6.90
C ARG A 157 20.86 4.28 5.71
N ALA A 158 20.07 5.30 5.96
CA ALA A 158 19.70 6.35 5.02
C ALA A 158 20.07 7.73 5.58
N ALA A 159 20.28 8.69 4.69
CA ALA A 159 20.39 10.09 5.07
C ALA A 159 19.02 10.61 5.49
N SER A 160 19.01 11.46 6.51
CA SER A 160 17.79 12.16 6.91
C SER A 160 17.35 13.16 5.85
N VAL A 161 16.06 13.46 5.86
CA VAL A 161 15.43 14.51 5.07
C VAL A 161 14.86 15.55 6.02
N ARG A 162 14.96 16.83 5.64
CA ARG A 162 14.36 17.94 6.36
C ARG A 162 13.62 18.85 5.39
N THR A 163 12.39 19.19 5.73
CA THR A 163 11.58 20.16 4.98
C THR A 163 11.98 21.60 5.31
N PRO A 164 11.67 22.57 4.42
CA PRO A 164 11.81 23.99 4.76
C PRO A 164 11.03 24.42 6.01
N GLY A 165 9.94 23.72 6.34
CA GLY A 165 9.15 23.93 7.54
C GLY A 165 9.77 23.36 8.83
N GLY A 166 10.93 22.70 8.73
CA GLY A 166 11.70 22.19 9.87
C GLY A 166 11.40 20.76 10.27
N GLU A 167 10.33 20.13 9.75
CA GLU A 167 10.06 18.72 9.96
C GLU A 167 11.14 17.85 9.30
N ALA A 168 11.59 16.83 10.02
CA ALA A 168 12.68 15.95 9.59
C ALA A 168 12.36 14.49 9.89
N GLU A 169 12.93 13.56 9.11
CA GLU A 169 12.81 12.12 9.29
C GLU A 169 13.93 11.38 8.55
N ARG A 170 14.10 10.08 8.78
CA ARG A 170 15.01 9.18 8.04
C ARG A 170 14.53 8.80 6.63
N PHE A 171 13.26 9.08 6.33
CA PHE A 171 12.58 8.71 5.10
C PHE A 171 11.42 9.67 4.84
N LEU A 172 10.92 9.70 3.61
CA LEU A 172 9.57 10.20 3.35
C LEU A 172 8.61 9.03 3.51
N PHE A 173 7.55 9.24 4.27
CA PHE A 173 6.45 8.30 4.44
C PHE A 173 5.22 8.82 3.71
N TYR A 174 4.49 7.91 3.08
CA TYR A 174 3.13 8.14 2.66
C TYR A 174 2.33 6.85 2.81
N ARG A 175 1.01 6.92 2.79
CA ARG A 175 0.13 5.76 2.61
C ARG A 175 -1.17 6.22 1.94
N GLY A 176 -1.99 5.28 1.49
CA GLY A 176 -3.13 5.64 0.65
C GLY A 176 -4.12 4.53 0.39
N VAL A 177 -5.18 4.88 -0.33
CA VAL A 177 -6.23 3.96 -0.78
C VAL A 177 -6.41 4.05 -2.28
N GLY A 178 -6.72 2.94 -2.92
CA GLY A 178 -6.85 2.83 -4.36
C GLY A 178 -8.06 2.01 -4.80
N HIS A 179 -8.55 2.34 -6.00
CA HIS A 179 -9.42 1.52 -6.82
C HIS A 179 -8.57 0.82 -7.89
N ILE A 180 -7.77 -0.14 -7.45
CA ILE A 180 -6.75 -0.81 -8.27
C ILE A 180 -6.86 -2.31 -8.00
N ASP A 181 -6.98 -3.10 -9.06
CA ASP A 181 -6.95 -4.55 -8.94
C ASP A 181 -5.56 -5.04 -8.52
N ALA A 182 -5.53 -6.08 -7.68
CA ALA A 182 -4.27 -6.70 -7.30
C ALA A 182 -3.52 -7.22 -8.55
N PRO A 183 -2.18 -7.15 -8.59
CA PRO A 183 -1.40 -7.57 -9.75
C PRO A 183 -1.48 -9.08 -10.05
N ILE A 184 -1.98 -9.87 -9.10
CA ILE A 184 -2.22 -11.31 -9.23
C ILE A 184 -3.66 -11.58 -8.84
N ALA A 185 -4.42 -12.27 -9.68
CA ALA A 185 -5.73 -12.81 -9.33
C ALA A 185 -5.69 -14.32 -9.13
N VAL A 186 -6.40 -14.79 -8.10
CA VAL A 186 -6.59 -16.20 -7.81
C VAL A 186 -8.07 -16.50 -7.82
N ALA A 187 -8.49 -17.43 -8.68
CA ALA A 187 -9.87 -17.87 -8.78
C ALA A 187 -9.96 -19.38 -8.62
N ARG A 188 -11.05 -19.87 -8.06
CA ARG A 188 -11.37 -21.30 -8.01
C ARG A 188 -12.30 -21.66 -9.15
N ASN A 189 -11.95 -22.68 -9.92
CA ASN A 189 -12.84 -23.24 -10.91
C ASN A 189 -13.94 -24.04 -10.20
N ALA A 190 -15.20 -23.65 -10.38
CA ALA A 190 -16.33 -24.28 -9.72
C ALA A 190 -16.57 -25.75 -10.15
N ASP A 191 -16.17 -26.12 -11.37
CA ASP A 191 -16.38 -27.46 -11.91
C ASP A 191 -15.25 -28.44 -11.53
N THR A 192 -14.02 -27.93 -11.47
CA THR A 192 -12.81 -28.77 -11.28
C THR A 192 -12.16 -28.61 -9.91
N ASP A 193 -12.60 -27.64 -9.11
CA ASP A 193 -11.99 -27.23 -7.84
C ASP A 193 -10.50 -26.81 -7.97
N GLU A 194 -10.07 -26.47 -9.19
CA GLU A 194 -8.70 -26.05 -9.44
C GLU A 194 -8.51 -24.56 -9.15
N LEU A 195 -7.38 -24.21 -8.53
CA LEU A 195 -6.97 -22.81 -8.36
C LEU A 195 -6.31 -22.31 -9.66
N VAL A 196 -6.88 -21.25 -10.21
CA VAL A 196 -6.42 -20.55 -11.40
C VAL A 196 -5.76 -19.25 -10.98
N VAL A 197 -4.45 -19.13 -11.22
CA VAL A 197 -3.66 -17.93 -10.91
C VAL A 197 -3.40 -17.16 -12.21
N ARG A 198 -3.60 -15.84 -12.18
CA ARG A 198 -3.46 -14.96 -13.35
C ARG A 198 -2.73 -13.68 -13.00
N SER A 199 -2.06 -13.10 -13.99
CA SER A 199 -1.56 -11.73 -13.90
C SER A 199 -2.68 -10.76 -14.22
N HIS A 200 -2.82 -9.72 -13.40
CA HIS A 200 -3.59 -8.51 -13.66
C HIS A 200 -2.68 -7.29 -13.74
N LEU A 201 -1.35 -7.48 -13.90
CA LEU A 201 -0.45 -6.35 -14.05
C LEU A 201 -0.87 -5.49 -15.25
N PRO A 202 -1.08 -4.17 -15.03
CA PRO A 202 -1.27 -3.22 -16.11
C PRO A 202 -0.11 -3.30 -17.08
N HIS A 203 -0.39 -3.14 -18.37
CA HIS A 203 0.63 -3.16 -19.43
C HIS A 203 1.75 -2.14 -19.17
N GLU A 204 1.44 -1.03 -18.50
CA GLU A 204 2.39 0.02 -18.12
C GLU A 204 3.40 -0.41 -17.05
N LEU A 205 3.02 -1.34 -16.17
CA LEU A 205 3.89 -1.92 -15.14
C LEU A 205 4.58 -3.20 -15.61
N ALA A 206 3.92 -3.94 -16.50
CA ALA A 206 4.46 -5.09 -17.19
C ALA A 206 5.15 -4.64 -18.48
N GLY A 207 6.35 -4.07 -18.38
CA GLY A 207 7.27 -3.96 -19.54
C GLY A 207 7.74 -5.32 -20.10
N ARG A 208 6.98 -6.39 -19.82
CA ARG A 208 7.24 -7.80 -20.10
C ARG A 208 5.89 -8.46 -20.41
N GLU A 209 5.89 -9.37 -21.36
CA GLU A 209 4.68 -10.14 -21.78
C GLU A 209 4.11 -11.07 -20.69
N SER A 210 4.83 -11.23 -19.57
CA SER A 210 4.43 -12.10 -18.45
C SER A 210 5.05 -11.68 -17.12
N LEU A 211 4.34 -11.96 -16.02
CA LEU A 211 4.81 -11.86 -14.65
C LEU A 211 5.50 -13.15 -14.24
N GLU A 212 6.77 -13.06 -13.83
CA GLU A 212 7.52 -14.18 -13.28
C GLU A 212 7.47 -14.16 -11.74
N VAL A 213 6.76 -15.12 -11.17
CA VAL A 213 6.73 -15.39 -9.73
C VAL A 213 7.80 -16.43 -9.43
N LYS A 214 8.96 -15.99 -8.94
CA LYS A 214 10.13 -16.85 -8.71
C LYS A 214 9.91 -17.93 -7.66
N SER A 215 9.05 -17.66 -6.69
CA SER A 215 8.76 -18.56 -5.59
C SER A 215 7.31 -18.38 -5.16
N ALA A 216 6.59 -19.49 -5.07
CA ALA A 216 5.20 -19.51 -4.62
C ALA A 216 5.00 -20.72 -3.72
N TRP A 217 4.06 -20.60 -2.80
CA TRP A 217 3.61 -21.69 -1.95
C TRP A 217 2.10 -21.58 -1.75
N LEU A 218 1.48 -22.70 -1.42
CA LEU A 218 0.07 -22.77 -1.07
C LEU A 218 -0.07 -23.32 0.33
N VAL A 219 -0.90 -22.65 1.11
CA VAL A 219 -1.38 -23.12 2.41
C VAL A 219 -2.89 -23.31 2.30
N ASP A 220 -3.36 -24.45 2.75
CA ASP A 220 -4.77 -24.72 2.99
C ASP A 220 -4.95 -24.90 4.50
N VAL A 221 -5.95 -24.24 5.07
CA VAL A 221 -6.29 -24.32 6.49
C VAL A 221 -7.75 -24.70 6.57
N ASP A 222 -8.04 -25.89 7.10
CA ASP A 222 -9.41 -26.36 7.20
C ASP A 222 -10.18 -25.72 8.37
N ALA A 223 -11.48 -26.01 8.45
CA ALA A 223 -12.36 -25.47 9.50
C ALA A 223 -11.97 -25.88 10.94
N TYR A 224 -11.11 -26.90 11.09
CA TYR A 224 -10.62 -27.39 12.38
C TYR A 224 -9.19 -26.93 12.67
N GLY A 225 -8.61 -26.09 11.81
CA GLY A 225 -7.26 -25.56 11.93
C GLY A 225 -6.17 -26.53 11.48
N ALA A 226 -6.51 -27.64 10.80
CA ALA A 226 -5.51 -28.48 10.17
C ALA A 226 -4.90 -27.74 8.97
N VAL A 227 -3.57 -27.82 8.85
CA VAL A 227 -2.81 -27.07 7.84
C VAL A 227 -2.16 -28.03 6.85
N ALA A 228 -2.41 -27.83 5.56
CA ALA A 228 -1.64 -28.43 4.48
C ALA A 228 -0.79 -27.36 3.78
N PHE A 229 0.46 -27.69 3.47
CA PHE A 229 1.41 -26.78 2.83
C PHE A 229 2.09 -27.45 1.64
N ARG A 230 2.29 -26.71 0.55
CA ARG A 230 3.17 -27.13 -0.55
C ARG A 230 3.87 -25.95 -1.22
N VAL A 231 5.12 -26.16 -1.59
CA VAL A 231 5.87 -25.24 -2.45
C VAL A 231 5.48 -25.48 -3.89
N LEU A 232 5.31 -24.41 -4.65
CA LEU A 232 5.05 -24.45 -6.09
C LEU A 232 6.35 -24.17 -6.87
N PRO A 233 6.49 -24.71 -8.09
CA PRO A 233 7.51 -24.24 -9.01
C PRO A 233 7.29 -22.75 -9.33
N ALA A 234 8.32 -22.09 -9.87
CA ALA A 234 8.19 -20.72 -10.37
C ALA A 234 7.04 -20.63 -11.38
N LEU A 235 6.21 -19.59 -11.25
CA LEU A 235 5.05 -19.38 -12.11
C LEU A 235 5.38 -18.31 -13.14
N ARG A 236 4.98 -18.56 -14.38
CA ARG A 236 5.02 -17.56 -15.45
C ARG A 236 3.58 -17.23 -15.83
N LEU A 237 3.10 -16.09 -15.36
CA LEU A 237 1.72 -15.65 -15.53
C LEU A 237 1.67 -14.68 -16.71
N GLY A 238 1.20 -15.13 -17.86
CA GLY A 238 0.93 -14.24 -18.99
C GLY A 238 -0.40 -13.51 -18.84
N PHE A 239 -0.81 -12.79 -19.89
CA PHE A 239 -2.20 -12.36 -20.09
C PHE A 239 -3.15 -13.54 -20.43
N SER A 240 -2.61 -14.76 -20.48
CA SER A 240 -3.27 -16.03 -20.79
C SER A 240 -3.01 -17.06 -19.68
N TRP A 241 -3.90 -18.04 -19.58
CA TRP A 241 -4.15 -18.96 -18.47
C TRP A 241 -2.95 -19.83 -18.03
N TYR A 242 -2.62 -19.79 -16.74
CA TYR A 242 -1.94 -20.90 -16.06
C TYR A 242 -2.99 -21.79 -15.38
N ARG A 243 -2.95 -23.10 -15.65
CA ARG A 243 -3.80 -24.10 -14.99
C ARG A 243 -2.95 -24.94 -14.07
N GLY A 244 -3.29 -24.99 -12.79
CA GLY A 244 -2.69 -25.88 -11.81
C GLY A 244 -3.77 -26.46 -10.91
N ARG A 245 -3.71 -27.77 -10.62
CA ARG A 245 -4.62 -28.36 -9.62
C ARG A 245 -4.40 -27.71 -8.26
N GLY A 246 -5.48 -27.40 -7.54
CA GLY A 246 -5.43 -27.07 -6.11
C GLY A 246 -4.79 -28.20 -5.29
N PRO A 247 -4.37 -27.96 -4.04
CA PRO A 247 -3.99 -29.05 -3.16
C PRO A 247 -5.19 -30.00 -3.03
N THR A 248 -5.00 -31.26 -3.34
CA THR A 248 -5.99 -32.30 -3.05
C THR A 248 -5.77 -32.72 -1.62
N SER A 249 -6.77 -32.51 -0.77
CA SER A 249 -6.78 -32.97 0.62
C SER A 249 -6.73 -34.50 0.65
N THR A 250 -5.52 -35.04 0.67
CA THR A 250 -5.27 -36.40 1.14
C THR A 250 -4.60 -36.27 2.50
N TYR A 251 -5.44 -36.17 3.52
CA TYR A 251 -5.02 -36.38 4.89
C TYR A 251 -4.44 -37.81 5.00
N ARG A 252 -3.17 -37.90 5.35
CA ARG A 252 -2.58 -39.12 5.93
C ARG A 252 -2.20 -38.83 7.37
#